data_AF-A0A426SJK5-F1
#
_entry.id   AF-A0A426SJK5-F1
#
_cell.length_a   1.000
_cell.length_b   1.000
_cell.length_c   1.000
_cell.angle_alpha   90.00
_cell.angle_beta   90.00
_cell.angle_gamma   90.00
#
_symmetry.space_group_name_H-M   'P 1'
#
loop_
_entity.id
_entity.type
_entity.pdbx_description
1 polymer ?
#
loop_
_entity_poly.entity_id
_entity_poly.type
_entity_poly.pdbx_seq_one_letter_code
_entity_poly.pdbx_strand_id
1 'polypeptide(L)'
;MTEPSAAAPASPARTDLPFRLLALVWVIAGGLTAAVTGPLGLEHGSWSAAFQVLVGGVLQGVLGIAQHGLAARAPGRGVLLAELLTWNLGGLAVIGGTVLGAPLLVDAGGALLVVTMMLMLRAVGRRAGGPTWLLWVFRAALVLTALSIPVGLVLAHLRAA
;
A
#
# COMPACT_ATOMS: atom_id res chain seq x y z
N MET A 1 32.84 9.95 43.32
CA MET A 1 32.96 10.19 41.87
C MET A 1 32.05 9.18 41.18
N THR A 2 30.83 9.58 40.85
CA THR A 2 29.85 8.79 40.09
C THR A 2 29.86 9.30 38.66
N GLU A 3 30.25 8.47 37.69
CA GLU A 3 30.19 8.85 36.28
C GLU A 3 28.73 9.06 35.84
N PRO A 4 28.42 10.10 35.05
CA PRO A 4 27.11 10.24 34.44
C PRO A 4 26.92 9.13 33.41
N SER A 5 25.94 8.26 33.66
CA SER A 5 25.46 7.28 32.67
C SER A 5 25.06 8.02 31.39
N ALA A 6 25.88 7.88 30.34
CA ALA A 6 25.60 8.43 29.03
C ALA A 6 24.28 7.84 28.55
N ALA A 7 23.22 8.65 28.53
CA ALA A 7 21.92 8.28 28.01
C ALA A 7 22.12 7.73 26.59
N ALA A 8 21.85 6.44 26.41
CA ALA A 8 21.87 5.82 25.09
C ALA A 8 20.99 6.66 24.15
N PRO A 9 21.47 7.03 22.95
CA PRO A 9 20.68 7.82 22.02
C PRO A 9 19.35 7.09 21.80
N ALA A 10 18.24 7.80 22.05
CA ALA A 10 16.91 7.28 21.82
C ALA A 10 16.86 6.72 20.40
N SER A 11 16.67 5.41 20.27
CA SER A 11 16.57 4.76 18.98
C SER A 11 15.45 5.46 18.20
N PRO A 12 15.66 5.88 16.94
CA PRO A 12 14.60 6.49 16.17
C PRO A 12 13.39 5.55 16.21
N ALA A 13 12.28 6.04 16.76
CA ALA A 13 11.09 5.23 16.95
C ALA A 13 10.73 4.59 15.60
N ARG A 14 10.60 3.25 15.58
CA ARG A 14 10.07 2.52 14.43
C ARG A 14 8.59 2.87 14.34
N THR A 15 8.26 3.90 13.58
CA THR A 15 6.90 4.43 13.55
C THR A 15 6.21 4.08 12.23
N ASP A 16 5.29 3.13 12.29
CA ASP A 16 4.37 2.71 11.24
C ASP A 16 3.12 3.62 11.13
N LEU A 17 3.05 4.66 11.97
CA LEU A 17 1.93 5.60 12.07
C LEU A 17 1.48 6.18 10.71
N PRO A 18 2.37 6.60 9.79
CA PRO A 18 1.94 7.14 8.50
C PRO A 18 1.12 6.13 7.68
N PHE A 19 1.52 4.86 7.68
CA PHE A 19 0.78 3.79 7.01
C PHE A 19 -0.59 3.56 7.64
N ARG A 20 -0.68 3.60 8.97
CA ARG A 20 -1.96 3.45 9.69
C ARG A 20 -2.93 4.58 9.40
N LEU A 21 -2.44 5.83 9.43
CA LEU A 21 -3.27 7.01 9.19
C LEU A 21 -3.79 7.03 7.75
N LEU A 22 -2.91 6.82 6.76
CA LEU A 22 -3.34 6.77 5.36
C LEU A 22 -4.25 5.57 5.08
N ALA A 23 -3.99 4.41 5.69
CA ALA A 23 -4.88 3.27 5.58
C ALA A 23 -6.29 3.60 6.10
N LEU A 24 -6.38 4.25 7.26
CA LEU A 24 -7.65 4.69 7.84
C LEU A 24 -8.38 5.68 6.92
N VAL A 25 -7.65 6.65 6.36
CA VAL A 25 -8.21 7.62 5.39
C VAL A 25 -8.82 6.90 4.19
N TRP A 26 -8.12 5.92 3.59
CA TRP A 26 -8.66 5.13 2.49
C TRP A 26 -9.89 4.31 2.87
N VAL A 27 -9.90 3.69 4.06
CA VAL A 27 -11.06 2.93 4.52
C VAL A 27 -12.28 3.85 4.71
N ILE A 28 -12.08 5.02 5.30
CA ILE A 28 -13.15 6.02 5.48
C ILE A 28 -13.64 6.51 4.11
N ALA A 29 -12.74 6.88 3.21
CA ALA A 29 -13.08 7.34 1.86
C ALA A 29 -13.86 6.27 1.07
N GLY A 30 -13.47 5.00 1.17
CA GLY A 30 -14.19 3.90 0.55
C GLY A 30 -15.58 3.69 1.16
N GLY A 31 -15.71 3.79 2.49
CA GLY A 31 -17.01 3.74 3.17
C GLY A 31 -17.95 4.88 2.75
N LEU A 32 -17.42 6.10 2.63
CA LEU A 32 -18.17 7.25 2.11
C LEU A 32 -18.58 7.02 0.64
N THR A 33 -17.67 6.52 -0.19
CA THR A 33 -17.96 6.17 -1.59
C THR A 33 -19.09 5.14 -1.67
N ALA A 34 -19.07 4.11 -0.83
CA ALA A 34 -20.14 3.11 -0.77
C ALA A 34 -21.49 3.73 -0.36
N ALA A 35 -21.49 4.62 0.64
CA ALA A 35 -22.70 5.27 1.12
C ALA A 35 -23.37 6.15 0.04
N VAL A 36 -22.57 6.84 -0.79
CA VAL A 36 -23.11 7.67 -1.88
C VAL A 36 -23.40 6.90 -3.16
N THR A 37 -22.84 5.70 -3.33
CA THR A 37 -23.02 4.88 -4.54
C THR A 37 -24.49 4.52 -4.77
N GLY A 38 -25.19 4.09 -3.72
CA GLY A 38 -26.61 3.72 -3.81
C GLY A 38 -27.51 4.88 -4.24
N PRO A 39 -27.51 6.02 -3.51
CA PRO A 39 -28.33 7.18 -3.85
C PRO A 39 -28.03 7.81 -5.21
N LEU A 40 -26.77 7.78 -5.66
CA LEU A 40 -26.33 8.45 -6.90
C LEU A 40 -26.29 7.52 -8.12
N GLY A 41 -26.58 6.22 -7.95
CA GLY A 41 -26.56 5.24 -9.06
C GLY A 41 -25.20 5.12 -9.75
N LEU A 42 -24.09 5.27 -9.00
CA LEU A 42 -22.75 5.30 -9.59
C LEU A 42 -22.34 3.92 -10.11
N GLU A 43 -22.18 3.79 -11.43
CA GLU A 43 -21.83 2.53 -12.09
C GLU A 43 -20.54 1.89 -11.55
N HIS A 44 -19.56 2.68 -11.16
CA HIS A 44 -18.26 2.21 -10.64
C HIS A 44 -18.09 2.49 -9.14
N GLY A 45 -19.14 2.94 -8.45
CA GLY A 45 -19.07 3.34 -7.05
C GLY A 45 -18.77 2.17 -6.12
N SER A 46 -19.43 1.02 -6.30
CA SER A 46 -19.21 -0.16 -5.46
C SER A 46 -17.81 -0.76 -5.65
N TRP A 47 -17.36 -0.85 -6.91
CA TRP A 47 -16.00 -1.31 -7.23
C TRP A 47 -14.94 -0.38 -6.66
N SER A 48 -15.09 0.94 -6.85
CA SER A 48 -14.11 1.92 -6.37
C SER A 48 -14.07 1.96 -4.85
N ALA A 49 -15.22 1.86 -4.16
CA ALA A 49 -15.28 1.72 -2.71
C ALA A 49 -14.51 0.48 -2.22
N ALA A 50 -14.72 -0.68 -2.84
CA ALA A 50 -14.01 -1.91 -2.49
C ALA A 50 -12.50 -1.79 -2.70
N PHE A 51 -12.07 -1.19 -3.83
CA PHE A 51 -10.66 -0.95 -4.12
C PHE A 51 -10.02 -0.03 -3.06
N GLN A 52 -10.69 1.07 -2.71
CA GLN A 52 -10.24 2.00 -1.67
C GLN A 52 -10.04 1.30 -0.33
N VAL A 53 -11.04 0.54 0.14
CA VAL A 53 -10.96 -0.16 1.42
C VAL A 53 -9.88 -1.24 1.41
N LEU A 54 -9.90 -2.13 0.42
CA LEU A 54 -9.05 -3.33 0.42
C LEU A 54 -7.60 -3.03 0.00
N VAL A 55 -7.41 -2.25 -1.07
CA VAL A 55 -6.08 -2.00 -1.64
C VAL A 55 -5.47 -0.74 -1.02
N GLY A 56 -6.21 0.38 -1.04
CA GLY A 56 -5.76 1.64 -0.45
C GLY A 56 -5.61 1.56 1.09
N GLY A 57 -6.56 0.91 1.74
CA GLY A 57 -6.64 0.80 3.19
C GLY A 57 -5.91 -0.41 3.74
N VAL A 58 -6.56 -1.58 3.66
CA VAL A 58 -6.15 -2.81 4.35
C VAL A 58 -4.77 -3.27 3.89
N LEU A 59 -4.54 -3.38 2.58
CA LEU A 59 -3.29 -3.88 2.05
C LEU A 59 -2.12 -2.94 2.36
N GLN A 60 -2.29 -1.63 2.15
CA GLN A 60 -1.31 -0.61 2.52
C GLN A 60 -0.96 -0.69 4.02
N GLY A 61 -1.98 -0.76 4.87
CA GLY A 61 -1.83 -0.80 6.32
C GLY A 61 -1.09 -2.06 6.76
N VAL A 62 -1.59 -3.23 6.38
CA VAL A 62 -1.00 -4.52 6.77
C VAL A 62 0.44 -4.65 6.28
N LEU A 63 0.72 -4.32 5.01
CA LEU A 63 2.07 -4.40 4.47
C LEU A 63 3.02 -3.40 5.13
N GLY A 64 2.59 -2.16 5.34
CA GLY A 64 3.39 -1.13 5.99
C GLY A 64 3.73 -1.46 7.45
N ILE A 65 2.75 -1.99 8.20
CA ILE A 65 2.94 -2.46 9.58
C ILE A 65 3.87 -3.68 9.59
N ALA A 66 3.61 -4.68 8.75
CA ALA A 66 4.41 -5.90 8.67
C ALA A 66 5.86 -5.60 8.29
N GLN A 67 6.11 -4.69 7.34
CA GLN A 67 7.45 -4.25 6.97
C GLN A 67 8.20 -3.68 8.17
N HIS A 68 7.58 -2.78 8.95
CA HIS A 68 8.24 -2.18 10.11
C HIS A 68 8.54 -3.21 11.22
N GLY A 69 7.69 -4.23 11.36
CA GLY A 69 7.92 -5.34 12.27
C GLY A 69 9.00 -6.31 11.78
N LEU A 70 9.08 -6.57 10.47
CA LEU A 70 10.00 -7.55 9.88
C LEU A 70 11.37 -6.98 9.50
N ALA A 71 11.49 -5.68 9.26
CA ALA A 71 12.76 -5.08 8.83
C ALA A 71 13.79 -5.11 9.97
N ALA A 72 14.97 -5.65 9.71
CA ALA A 72 16.05 -5.69 10.72
C ALA A 72 16.54 -4.28 11.10
N ARG A 73 16.47 -3.32 10.16
CA ARG A 73 16.72 -1.90 10.37
C ARG A 73 15.51 -1.11 9.91
N ALA A 74 15.19 -0.01 10.58
CA ALA A 74 14.12 0.87 10.15
C ALA A 74 14.38 1.36 8.72
N PRO A 75 13.38 1.33 7.82
CA PRO A 75 13.51 1.91 6.50
C PRO A 75 13.92 3.39 6.60
N GLY A 76 14.80 3.85 5.71
CA GLY A 76 15.16 5.25 5.66
C GLY A 76 13.95 6.12 5.30
N ARG A 77 13.89 7.36 5.81
CA ARG A 77 12.79 8.30 5.55
C ARG A 77 12.46 8.47 4.05
N GLY A 78 13.48 8.49 3.19
CA GLY A 78 13.28 8.58 1.73
C GLY A 78 12.60 7.36 1.13
N VAL A 79 12.90 6.15 1.62
CA VAL A 79 12.25 4.91 1.17
C VAL A 79 10.79 4.89 1.64
N LEU A 80 10.56 5.24 2.91
CA LEU A 80 9.20 5.36 3.46
C LEU A 80 8.35 6.35 2.65
N LEU A 81 8.89 7.54 2.36
CA LEU A 81 8.18 8.55 1.58
C LEU A 81 7.92 8.07 0.15
N ALA A 82 8.91 7.41 -0.48
CA ALA A 82 8.73 6.83 -1.80
C ALA A 82 7.60 5.80 -1.80
N GLU A 83 7.60 4.85 -0.86
CA GLU A 83 6.56 3.82 -0.74
C GLU A 83 5.17 4.42 -0.57
N LEU A 84 5.03 5.42 0.31
CA LEU A 84 3.76 6.10 0.52
C LEU A 84 3.30 6.83 -0.74
N LEU A 85 4.18 7.61 -1.37
CA LEU A 85 3.82 8.36 -2.57
C LEU A 85 3.47 7.43 -3.72
N THR A 86 4.28 6.42 -4.00
CA THR A 86 4.05 5.51 -5.13
C THR A 86 2.79 4.67 -4.92
N TRP A 87 2.49 4.23 -3.68
CA TRP A 87 1.26 3.50 -3.40
C TRP A 87 0.01 4.36 -3.61
N ASN A 88 0.01 5.56 -3.01
CA ASN A 88 -1.17 6.43 -3.02
C ASN A 88 -1.41 7.02 -4.41
N LEU A 89 -0.36 7.46 -5.11
CA LEU A 89 -0.47 7.91 -6.49
C LEU A 89 -0.87 6.76 -7.42
N GLY A 90 -0.33 5.55 -7.22
CA GLY A 90 -0.72 4.37 -7.96
C GLY A 90 -2.19 4.02 -7.79
N GLY A 91 -2.69 3.99 -6.56
CA GLY A 91 -4.10 3.76 -6.25
C GLY A 91 -5.03 4.82 -6.84
N LEU A 92 -4.67 6.10 -6.74
CA LEU A 92 -5.43 7.20 -7.35
C LEU A 92 -5.45 7.11 -8.88
N ALA A 93 -4.32 6.77 -9.51
CA ALA A 93 -4.25 6.58 -10.95
C ALA A 93 -5.10 5.40 -11.43
N VAL A 94 -5.13 4.28 -10.69
CA VAL A 94 -6.02 3.14 -11.00
C VAL A 94 -7.49 3.55 -10.90
N ILE A 95 -7.90 4.20 -9.80
CA ILE A 95 -9.29 4.64 -9.63
C ILE A 95 -9.67 5.66 -10.71
N GLY A 96 -8.85 6.70 -10.88
CA GLY A 96 -9.09 7.76 -11.85
C GLY A 96 -9.12 7.24 -13.28
N GLY A 97 -8.18 6.36 -13.64
CA GLY A 97 -8.13 5.72 -14.95
C GLY A 97 -9.37 4.88 -15.24
N THR A 98 -9.87 4.10 -14.27
CA THR A 98 -11.09 3.32 -14.46
C THR A 98 -12.32 4.21 -14.60
N VAL A 99 -12.46 5.23 -13.75
CA VAL A 99 -13.61 6.16 -13.81
C VAL A 99 -13.61 6.98 -15.10
N LEU A 100 -12.43 7.35 -15.60
CA LEU A 100 -12.28 8.11 -16.85
C LEU A 100 -12.25 7.23 -18.11
N GLY A 101 -12.30 5.90 -17.99
CA GLY A 101 -12.18 5.00 -19.13
C GLY A 101 -10.82 5.12 -19.84
N ALA A 102 -9.74 5.38 -19.10
CA ALA A 102 -8.38 5.59 -19.61
C ALA A 102 -7.44 4.44 -19.19
N PRO A 103 -7.36 3.33 -19.98
CA PRO A 103 -6.57 2.15 -19.62
C PRO A 103 -5.08 2.44 -19.37
N LEU A 104 -4.48 3.34 -20.14
CA LEU A 104 -3.07 3.72 -19.96
C LEU A 104 -2.79 4.33 -18.59
N LEU A 105 -3.76 5.05 -18.00
CA LEU A 105 -3.63 5.61 -16.66
C LEU A 105 -3.74 4.51 -15.60
N VAL A 106 -4.59 3.50 -15.84
CA VAL A 106 -4.69 2.30 -15.00
C VAL A 106 -3.39 1.50 -15.04
N ASP A 107 -2.79 1.32 -16.23
CA ASP A 107 -1.51 0.65 -16.43
C ASP A 107 -0.39 1.35 -15.67
N ALA A 108 -0.31 2.69 -15.79
CA ALA A 108 0.66 3.49 -15.05
C ALA A 108 0.47 3.34 -13.52
N GLY A 109 -0.78 3.39 -13.04
CA GLY A 109 -1.10 3.18 -11.63
C GLY A 109 -0.72 1.79 -11.12
N GLY A 110 -0.99 0.74 -11.90
CA GLY A 110 -0.57 -0.62 -11.63
C GLY A 110 0.96 -0.75 -11.54
N ALA A 111 1.69 -0.14 -12.47
CA ALA A 111 3.15 -0.13 -12.44
C ALA A 111 3.71 0.56 -11.19
N LEU A 112 3.13 1.69 -10.76
CA LEU A 112 3.47 2.38 -9.51
C LEU A 112 3.25 1.49 -8.27
N LEU A 113 2.16 0.73 -8.23
CA LEU A 113 1.90 -0.24 -7.15
C LEU A 113 2.97 -1.35 -7.14
N VAL A 114 3.31 -1.92 -8.30
CA VAL A 114 4.38 -2.93 -8.41
C VAL A 114 5.73 -2.36 -7.94
N VAL A 115 6.09 -1.14 -8.34
CA VAL A 115 7.31 -0.46 -7.88
C VAL A 115 7.32 -0.35 -6.36
N THR A 116 6.20 0.03 -5.75
CA THR A 116 6.08 0.10 -4.29
C THR A 116 6.34 -1.26 -3.64
N MET A 117 5.74 -2.32 -4.16
CA MET A 117 5.96 -3.68 -3.63
C MET A 117 7.43 -4.11 -3.73
N MET A 118 8.12 -3.71 -4.80
CA MET A 118 9.57 -3.96 -4.94
C MET A 118 10.39 -3.17 -3.92
N LEU A 119 10.02 -1.92 -3.63
CA LEU A 119 10.65 -1.13 -2.56
C LEU A 119 10.46 -1.81 -1.20
N MET A 120 9.24 -2.27 -0.90
CA MET A 120 8.93 -2.94 0.35
C MET A 120 9.71 -4.26 0.53
N LEU A 121 9.83 -5.07 -0.53
CA LEU A 121 10.67 -6.28 -0.54
C LEU A 121 12.15 -5.96 -0.26
N ARG A 122 12.66 -4.88 -0.85
CA ARG A 122 14.05 -4.43 -0.64
C ARG A 122 14.26 -3.89 0.77
N ALA A 123 13.27 -3.18 1.32
CA ALA A 123 13.32 -2.60 2.66
C ALA A 123 13.37 -3.68 3.75
N VAL A 124 12.60 -4.77 3.60
CA VAL A 124 12.67 -5.92 4.51
C VAL A 124 13.98 -6.72 4.31
N GLY A 125 14.44 -6.82 3.07
CA GLY A 125 15.72 -7.45 2.73
C GLY A 125 15.76 -8.97 2.96
N ARG A 126 16.99 -9.53 2.94
CA ARG A 126 17.22 -10.99 3.12
C ARG A 126 17.31 -11.43 4.59
N ARG A 127 17.67 -10.51 5.50
CA ARG A 127 17.81 -10.76 6.94
C ARG A 127 16.66 -10.09 7.68
N ALA A 128 15.44 -10.63 7.55
CA ALA A 128 14.29 -10.14 8.30
C ALA A 128 14.43 -10.51 9.79
N GLY A 129 14.04 -9.60 10.68
CA GLY A 129 14.16 -9.72 12.14
C GLY A 129 12.91 -10.26 12.84
N GLY A 130 12.19 -11.21 12.24
CA GLY A 130 10.92 -11.72 12.76
C GLY A 130 10.64 -13.18 12.38
N PRO A 131 9.48 -13.73 12.79
CA PRO A 131 9.16 -15.14 12.57
C PRO A 131 9.01 -15.46 11.08
N THR A 132 9.58 -16.59 10.64
CA THR A 132 9.67 -17.00 9.24
C THR A 132 8.31 -17.08 8.55
N TRP A 133 7.25 -17.51 9.25
CA TRP A 133 5.90 -17.60 8.69
C TRP A 133 5.34 -16.23 8.28
N LEU A 134 5.58 -15.19 9.08
CA LEU A 134 5.10 -13.84 8.79
C LEU A 134 5.81 -13.25 7.57
N LEU A 135 7.10 -13.57 7.41
CA LEU A 135 7.86 -13.21 6.21
C LEU A 135 7.31 -13.88 4.95
N TRP A 136 6.92 -15.15 5.04
CA TRP A 136 6.28 -15.86 3.93
C TRP A 136 4.92 -15.27 3.59
N VAL A 137 4.08 -14.98 4.58
CA VAL A 137 2.78 -14.32 4.36
C VAL A 137 2.96 -12.95 3.71
N PHE A 138 3.90 -12.13 4.21
CA PHE A 138 4.22 -10.83 3.62
C PHE A 138 4.64 -10.95 2.15
N ARG A 139 5.58 -11.84 1.85
CA ARG A 139 6.06 -12.05 0.47
C ARG A 139 4.99 -12.63 -0.44
N ALA A 140 4.20 -13.59 0.05
CA ALA A 140 3.09 -14.18 -0.69
C ALA A 140 2.03 -13.13 -1.01
N ALA A 141 1.66 -12.27 -0.05
CA ALA A 141 0.74 -11.17 -0.26
C ALA A 141 1.24 -10.19 -1.34
N LEU A 142 2.52 -9.82 -1.30
CA LEU A 142 3.14 -8.97 -2.32
C LEU A 142 3.11 -9.62 -3.71
N VAL A 143 3.56 -10.88 -3.81
CA VAL A 143 3.60 -11.59 -5.10
C VAL A 143 2.19 -11.80 -5.65
N LEU A 144 1.25 -12.24 -4.81
CA LEU A 144 -0.14 -12.46 -5.22
C LEU A 144 -0.79 -11.17 -5.73
N THR A 145 -0.56 -10.05 -5.04
CA THR A 145 -1.05 -8.74 -5.47
C THR A 145 -0.38 -8.31 -6.77
N ALA A 146 0.93 -8.46 -6.89
CA ALA A 146 1.65 -8.09 -8.11
C ALA A 146 1.17 -8.91 -9.33
N LEU A 147 0.87 -10.20 -9.13
CA LEU A 147 0.34 -11.09 -10.18
C LEU A 147 -1.14 -10.83 -10.50
N SER A 148 -1.93 -10.27 -9.58
CA SER A 148 -3.32 -9.91 -9.85
C SER A 148 -3.44 -8.63 -10.68
N ILE A 149 -2.44 -7.75 -10.65
CA ILE A 149 -2.42 -6.50 -11.43
C ILE A 149 -2.59 -6.76 -12.94
N PRO A 150 -1.77 -7.62 -13.61
CA PRO A 150 -1.94 -7.93 -15.03
C PRO A 150 -3.35 -8.39 -15.40
N VAL A 151 -3.99 -9.21 -14.55
CA VAL A 151 -5.37 -9.67 -14.77
C VAL A 151 -6.32 -8.47 -14.76
N GLY A 152 -6.17 -7.56 -13.78
CA GLY A 152 -6.93 -6.32 -13.73
C GLY A 152 -6.71 -5.41 -14.94
N LEU A 153 -5.47 -5.30 -15.44
CA LEU A 153 -5.16 -4.51 -16.63
C LEU A 153 -5.82 -5.07 -17.88
N VAL A 154 -5.72 -6.39 -18.10
CA VAL A 154 -6.39 -7.04 -19.23
C VAL A 154 -7.90 -6.79 -19.18
N LEU A 155 -8.52 -6.93 -18.02
CA LEU A 155 -9.95 -6.65 -17.85
C LEU A 155 -10.31 -5.17 -18.11
N ALA A 156 -9.42 -4.23 -17.76
CA ALA A 156 -9.62 -2.81 -18.04
C ALA A 156 -9.58 -2.51 -19.54
N HIS A 157 -8.61 -3.09 -20.27
CA HIS A 157 -8.53 -2.97 -21.73
C HIS A 157 -9.75 -3.60 -22.42
N LEU A 158 -10.21 -4.76 -21.96
CA LEU A 158 -11.42 -5.40 -22.50
C LEU A 158 -12.72 -4.62 -22.26
N ARG A 159 -12.78 -3.78 -21.23
CA ARG A 159 -13.95 -2.94 -20.94
C ARG A 159 -13.96 -1.63 -21.75
N ALA A 160 -12.79 -1.19 -22.19
CA ALA A 160 -12.62 0.04 -22.96
C ALA A 160 -12.69 -0.18 -24.49
N ALA A 161 -12.61 -1.43 -24.95
CA ALA A 161 -12.79 -1.84 -26.34
C ALA A 161 -14.27 -2.06 -26.66
#